data_AF-A0A0G1HRR0-F1
#
_entry.id   AF-A0A0G1HRR0-F1
#
_cell.length_a   1.000
_cell.length_b   1.000
_cell.length_c   1.000
_cell.angle_alpha   90.00
_cell.angle_beta   90.00
_cell.angle_gamma   90.00
#
_symmetry.space_group_name_H-M   'P 1'
#
loop_
_entity.id
_entity.type
_entity.pdbx_description
1 polymer ?
#
loop_
_entity_poly.entity_id
_entity_poly.type
_entity_poly.pdbx_seq_one_letter_code
_entity_poly.pdbx_strand_id
1 'polypeptide(L)'
;MNSAQNKIAIKNIKPKLEENIEILRDPELGYIRAGLPRFAALFGRDSCIVSWQLIDYDATIARRTIELLAELQGKKINNASEEEPGKIIHEWHPNPSEYKSLQWPLPYYGSVDSTPLFIYLYGLYYEKSVDTEWLAKYWPHIVSALEWCENYGDFDGDALLEYERKNPAGLLHQGWKDSRMDHLGLKPPVELIEAQGYYYAALREAAELALMLKNEFLEKKLNARAKKLKEAVIKEFWLPEKNLFAFALSESKFPDERVSSNPGHLLFSGVLDDEDDKIKAVVDRLFQKDMWTPYGIRTHAESNPDFNPMSYHLGSIWPHDNWIIAQGLKKYGYVREYKKVKMALLDAYQAIGEIPELYAVIEGKIEKIPVACSPQAWASGALLNFILEK
;
A
#
# COMPACT_ATOMS: atom_id res chain seq x y z
N MET A 1 -20.33 -18.13 13.39
CA MET A 1 -19.88 -19.53 13.21
C MET A 1 -19.23 -20.02 14.50
N ASN A 2 -19.36 -21.30 14.84
CA ASN A 2 -18.79 -21.85 16.09
C ASN A 2 -17.28 -22.11 15.94
N SER A 3 -16.50 -22.06 17.04
CA SER A 3 -15.02 -22.08 17.00
C SER A 3 -14.40 -23.31 16.30
N ALA A 4 -15.10 -24.44 16.32
CA ALA A 4 -14.70 -25.67 15.63
C ALA A 4 -14.85 -25.57 14.10
N GLN A 5 -15.90 -24.91 13.61
CA GLN A 5 -16.12 -24.70 12.17
C GLN A 5 -15.05 -23.75 11.59
N ASN A 6 -14.69 -22.70 12.34
CA ASN A 6 -13.62 -21.79 11.94
C ASN A 6 -12.27 -22.51 11.84
N LYS A 7 -11.95 -23.41 12.77
CA LYS A 7 -10.70 -24.21 12.70
C LYS A 7 -10.63 -25.12 11.47
N ILE A 8 -11.75 -25.75 11.10
CA ILE A 8 -11.83 -26.63 9.92
C ILE A 8 -11.72 -25.82 8.62
N ALA A 9 -12.39 -24.67 8.53
CA ALA A 9 -12.28 -23.78 7.38
C ALA A 9 -10.84 -23.27 7.19
N ILE A 10 -10.19 -22.79 8.26
CA ILE A 10 -8.81 -22.31 8.20
C ILE A 10 -7.83 -23.40 7.73
N LYS A 11 -8.00 -24.64 8.21
CA LYS A 11 -7.15 -25.78 7.81
C LYS A 11 -7.21 -26.07 6.30
N ASN A 12 -8.34 -25.77 5.66
CA ASN A 12 -8.54 -26.00 4.23
C ASN A 12 -8.10 -24.81 3.35
N ILE A 13 -8.12 -23.58 3.89
CA ILE A 13 -7.77 -22.36 3.15
C ILE A 13 -6.25 -22.19 3.05
N LYS A 14 -5.52 -22.42 4.15
CA LYS A 14 -4.07 -22.16 4.23
C LYS A 14 -3.27 -22.79 3.08
N PRO A 15 -3.39 -24.10 2.77
CA PRO A 15 -2.58 -24.71 1.70
C PRO A 15 -2.85 -24.09 0.32
N LYS A 16 -4.09 -23.63 0.06
CA LYS A 16 -4.44 -23.00 -1.21
C LYS A 16 -3.81 -21.61 -1.34
N LEU A 17 -3.73 -20.86 -0.24
CA LEU A 17 -3.04 -19.57 -0.22
C LEU A 17 -1.54 -19.73 -0.37
N GLU A 18 -0.94 -20.74 0.29
CA GLU A 18 0.48 -21.08 0.10
C GLU A 18 0.76 -21.46 -1.37
N GLU A 19 -0.10 -22.28 -1.99
CA GLU A 19 -0.02 -22.60 -3.42
C GLU A 19 -0.10 -21.35 -4.30
N ASN A 20 -0.98 -20.39 -3.99
CA ASN A 20 -1.05 -19.12 -4.71
C ASN A 20 0.27 -18.34 -4.62
N ILE A 21 0.88 -18.27 -3.43
CA ILE A 21 2.18 -17.60 -3.25
C ILE A 21 3.27 -18.29 -4.07
N GLU A 22 3.33 -19.63 -4.03
CA GLU A 22 4.32 -20.39 -4.80
C GLU A 22 4.14 -20.25 -6.31
N ILE A 23 2.91 -20.24 -6.82
CA ILE A 23 2.62 -19.99 -8.25
C ILE A 23 3.08 -18.59 -8.67
N LEU A 24 2.90 -17.60 -7.80
CA LEU A 24 3.28 -16.21 -8.08
C LEU A 24 4.76 -15.95 -7.85
N ARG A 25 5.47 -16.81 -7.12
CA ARG A 25 6.90 -16.68 -6.87
C ARG A 25 7.67 -16.83 -8.17
N ASP A 26 8.52 -15.85 -8.46
CA ASP A 26 9.46 -15.96 -9.57
C ASP A 26 10.50 -17.04 -9.25
N PRO A 27 10.67 -18.07 -10.11
CA PRO A 27 11.50 -19.23 -9.79
C PRO A 27 13.01 -18.90 -9.76
N GLU A 28 13.43 -17.83 -10.44
CA GLU A 28 14.84 -17.45 -10.50
C GLU A 28 15.15 -16.30 -9.53
N LEU A 29 14.30 -15.29 -9.52
CA LEU A 29 14.53 -14.05 -8.79
C LEU A 29 13.87 -14.03 -7.40
N GLY A 30 12.92 -14.92 -7.14
CA GLY A 30 12.35 -15.17 -5.81
C GLY A 30 11.40 -14.10 -5.26
N TYR A 31 11.14 -13.01 -5.99
CA TYR A 31 10.07 -12.05 -5.68
C TYR A 31 8.70 -12.63 -6.00
N ILE A 32 7.62 -12.03 -5.46
CA ILE A 32 6.25 -12.43 -5.77
C ILE A 32 5.70 -11.51 -6.87
N ARG A 33 5.28 -12.09 -8.00
CA ARG A 33 4.60 -11.39 -9.08
C ARG A 33 3.25 -10.87 -8.62
N ALA A 34 2.84 -9.69 -9.06
CA ALA A 34 1.64 -9.01 -8.55
C ALA A 34 0.35 -9.85 -8.70
N GLY A 35 0.11 -10.45 -9.87
CA GLY A 35 -0.93 -11.47 -10.01
C GLY A 35 -1.26 -11.88 -11.44
N LEU A 36 -1.96 -13.00 -11.57
CA LEU A 36 -2.22 -13.64 -12.84
C LEU A 36 -3.69 -13.47 -13.29
N PRO A 37 -3.93 -13.36 -14.61
CA PRO A 37 -2.93 -13.37 -15.69
C PRO A 37 -2.37 -11.98 -16.06
N ARG A 38 -2.92 -10.89 -15.51
CA ARG A 38 -2.70 -9.52 -16.05
C ARG A 38 -1.38 -8.89 -15.62
N PHE A 39 -0.89 -9.20 -14.43
CA PHE A 39 0.21 -8.51 -13.75
C PHE A 39 1.32 -9.50 -13.38
N ALA A 40 1.74 -10.31 -14.35
CA ALA A 40 2.71 -11.40 -14.19
C ALA A 40 4.17 -10.89 -14.09
N ALA A 41 4.42 -9.88 -13.26
CA ALA A 41 5.71 -9.19 -13.19
C ALA A 41 5.97 -8.55 -11.81
N LEU A 42 7.12 -7.88 -11.66
CA LEU A 42 7.51 -7.16 -10.45
C LEU A 42 6.84 -5.78 -10.46
N PHE A 43 5.98 -5.52 -9.48
CA PHE A 43 5.38 -4.21 -9.25
C PHE A 43 5.88 -3.70 -7.89
N GLY A 44 6.55 -2.55 -7.85
CA GLY A 44 7.28 -2.09 -6.67
C GLY A 44 6.41 -2.03 -5.42
N ARG A 45 5.27 -1.34 -5.52
CA ARG A 45 4.27 -1.25 -4.43
C ARG A 45 3.74 -2.63 -4.04
N ASP A 46 3.19 -3.39 -4.97
CA ASP A 46 2.53 -4.67 -4.70
C ASP A 46 3.51 -5.66 -4.06
N SER A 47 4.74 -5.73 -4.59
CA SER A 47 5.80 -6.58 -4.07
C SER A 47 6.27 -6.13 -2.69
N CYS A 48 6.30 -4.82 -2.41
CA CYS A 48 6.57 -4.33 -1.06
C CYS A 48 5.47 -4.74 -0.07
N ILE A 49 4.20 -4.55 -0.43
CA ILE A 49 3.05 -4.86 0.44
C ILE A 49 2.95 -6.36 0.69
N VAL A 50 3.04 -7.21 -0.33
CA VAL A 50 2.97 -8.67 -0.12
C VAL A 50 4.18 -9.19 0.65
N SER A 51 5.38 -8.61 0.45
CA SER A 51 6.56 -8.94 1.26
C SER A 51 6.37 -8.57 2.72
N TRP A 52 5.74 -7.44 3.01
CA TRP A 52 5.36 -7.06 4.38
C TRP A 52 4.35 -8.06 4.96
N GLN A 53 3.30 -8.40 4.22
CA GLN A 53 2.31 -9.40 4.65
C GLN A 53 2.93 -10.77 4.95
N LEU A 54 3.96 -11.17 4.20
CA LEU A 54 4.61 -12.48 4.31
C LEU A 54 5.88 -12.46 5.14
N ILE A 55 6.22 -11.35 5.81
CA ILE A 55 7.51 -11.20 6.50
C ILE A 55 7.73 -12.26 7.59
N ASP A 56 6.67 -12.65 8.30
CA ASP A 56 6.69 -13.70 9.33
C ASP A 56 6.47 -15.12 8.77
N TYR A 57 6.16 -15.24 7.48
CA TYR A 57 6.00 -16.51 6.78
C TYR A 57 7.32 -16.95 6.12
N ASP A 58 7.88 -16.09 5.27
CA ASP A 58 9.15 -16.29 4.59
C ASP A 58 9.82 -14.93 4.33
N ALA A 59 10.68 -14.49 5.25
CA ALA A 59 11.41 -13.24 5.15
C ALA A 59 12.37 -13.18 3.94
N THR A 60 12.68 -14.32 3.30
CA THR A 60 13.53 -14.32 2.09
C THR A 60 12.83 -13.62 0.92
N ILE A 61 11.50 -13.62 0.88
CA ILE A 61 10.70 -12.89 -0.12
C ILE A 61 10.96 -11.37 -0.02
N ALA A 62 10.95 -10.82 1.19
CA ALA A 62 11.24 -9.41 1.41
C ALA A 62 12.68 -9.08 1.04
N ARG A 63 13.65 -9.92 1.46
CA ARG A 63 15.06 -9.77 1.06
C ARG A 63 15.18 -9.66 -0.46
N ARG A 64 14.65 -10.62 -1.21
CA ARG A 64 14.74 -10.65 -2.69
C ARG A 64 14.07 -9.46 -3.35
N THR A 65 12.89 -9.08 -2.85
CA THR A 65 12.18 -7.89 -3.33
C THR A 65 13.03 -6.64 -3.15
N ILE A 66 13.63 -6.42 -1.98
CA ILE A 66 14.48 -5.26 -1.70
C ILE A 66 15.73 -5.27 -2.58
N GLU A 67 16.41 -6.42 -2.69
CA GLU A 67 17.63 -6.55 -3.52
C GLU A 67 17.35 -6.15 -4.98
N LEU A 68 16.26 -6.64 -5.56
CA LEU A 68 15.87 -6.30 -6.94
C LEU A 68 15.45 -4.84 -7.10
N LEU A 69 14.65 -4.30 -6.17
CA LEU A 69 14.23 -2.90 -6.23
C LEU A 69 15.42 -1.94 -6.05
N ALA A 70 16.43 -2.31 -5.26
CA ALA A 70 17.68 -1.56 -5.14
C ALA A 70 18.49 -1.56 -6.46
N GLU A 71 18.55 -2.70 -7.16
CA GLU A 71 19.22 -2.80 -8.46
C GLU A 71 18.52 -1.97 -9.55
N LEU A 72 17.18 -1.96 -9.51
CA LEU A 72 16.28 -1.24 -10.41
C LEU A 72 16.00 0.20 -9.98
N GLN A 73 16.61 0.68 -8.90
CA GLN A 73 16.41 2.05 -8.41
C GLN A 73 16.83 3.08 -9.47
N GLY A 74 16.02 4.13 -9.63
CA GLY A 74 16.23 5.19 -10.61
C GLY A 74 17.55 5.93 -10.38
N LYS A 75 18.25 6.26 -11.46
CA LYS A 75 19.60 6.86 -11.44
C LYS A 75 19.70 8.16 -12.23
N LYS A 76 18.68 8.47 -13.02
CA LYS A 76 18.65 9.63 -13.92
C LYS A 76 17.24 10.20 -13.99
N ILE A 77 17.14 11.41 -14.51
CA ILE A 77 15.85 12.03 -14.84
C ILE A 77 15.46 11.57 -16.25
N ASN A 78 14.32 10.90 -16.38
CA ASN A 78 13.74 10.51 -17.67
C ASN A 78 12.21 10.54 -17.62
N ASN A 79 11.62 11.59 -18.19
CA ASN A 79 10.17 11.77 -18.20
C ASN A 79 9.39 10.67 -18.93
N ALA A 80 10.00 9.92 -19.86
CA ALA A 80 9.30 8.86 -20.58
C ALA A 80 9.03 7.65 -19.66
N SER A 81 10.03 7.23 -18.87
CA SER A 81 9.87 6.19 -17.84
C SER A 81 9.40 6.76 -16.50
N GLU A 82 9.31 8.09 -16.39
CA GLU A 82 9.14 8.84 -15.14
C GLU A 82 10.22 8.53 -14.08
N GLU A 83 11.41 8.15 -14.54
CA GLU A 83 12.55 7.84 -13.69
C GLU A 83 13.12 9.13 -13.09
N GLU A 84 13.41 9.07 -11.80
CA GLU A 84 14.13 10.11 -11.05
C GLU A 84 15.17 9.43 -10.15
N PRO A 85 16.31 10.09 -9.85
CA PRO A 85 17.31 9.54 -8.93
C PRO A 85 16.70 9.16 -7.58
N GLY A 86 16.91 7.90 -7.17
CA GLY A 86 16.42 7.34 -5.90
C GLY A 86 15.01 6.76 -5.95
N LYS A 87 14.22 7.05 -6.99
CA LYS A 87 12.85 6.56 -7.14
C LYS A 87 12.80 5.05 -7.34
N ILE A 88 11.82 4.41 -6.73
CA ILE A 88 11.55 2.98 -6.92
C ILE A 88 10.49 2.79 -8.01
N ILE A 89 10.69 1.76 -8.83
CA ILE A 89 9.81 1.44 -9.96
C ILE A 89 8.36 1.26 -9.53
N HIS A 90 7.45 1.65 -10.43
CA HIS A 90 6.08 1.14 -10.46
C HIS A 90 6.08 -0.31 -10.93
N GLU A 91 6.65 -0.59 -12.10
CA GLU A 91 6.69 -1.95 -12.66
C GLU A 91 7.97 -2.23 -13.48
N TRP A 92 8.38 -3.50 -13.45
CA TRP A 92 9.43 -4.06 -14.27
C TRP A 92 9.09 -5.49 -14.67
N HIS A 93 9.37 -5.82 -15.93
CA HIS A 93 9.14 -7.14 -16.50
C HIS A 93 10.48 -7.74 -16.94
N PRO A 94 10.78 -9.01 -16.62
CA PRO A 94 12.02 -9.67 -17.03
C PRO A 94 12.15 -9.83 -18.55
N ASN A 95 11.03 -10.00 -19.25
CA ASN A 95 10.95 -10.07 -20.72
C ASN A 95 10.18 -8.87 -21.28
N PRO A 96 10.72 -7.64 -21.25
CA PRO A 96 9.98 -6.43 -21.62
C PRO A 96 9.51 -6.45 -23.09
N SER A 97 10.16 -7.24 -23.95
CA SER A 97 9.77 -7.46 -25.35
C SER A 97 8.41 -8.15 -25.52
N GLU A 98 7.89 -8.81 -24.49
CA GLU A 98 6.57 -9.45 -24.48
C GLU A 98 5.44 -8.46 -24.14
N TYR A 99 5.78 -7.29 -23.59
CA TYR A 99 4.85 -6.27 -23.08
C TYR A 99 4.74 -5.05 -24.00
N LYS A 100 4.69 -5.29 -25.31
CA LYS A 100 4.64 -4.22 -26.34
C LYS A 100 3.37 -3.37 -26.33
N SER A 101 2.33 -3.80 -25.60
CA SER A 101 1.08 -3.05 -25.45
C SER A 101 1.17 -1.93 -24.40
N LEU A 102 2.22 -1.92 -23.57
CA LEU A 102 2.47 -0.83 -22.65
C LEU A 102 2.83 0.43 -23.43
N GLN A 103 2.29 1.56 -22.99
CA GLN A 103 2.49 2.86 -23.66
C GLN A 103 3.65 3.65 -23.05
N TRP A 104 4.46 3.01 -22.22
CA TRP A 104 5.62 3.58 -21.55
C TRP A 104 6.80 2.59 -21.61
N PRO A 105 8.04 3.09 -21.55
CA PRO A 105 9.23 2.25 -21.46
C PRO A 105 9.31 1.53 -20.10
N LEU A 106 9.91 0.35 -20.10
CA LEU A 106 10.25 -0.42 -18.90
C LEU A 106 11.75 -0.31 -18.58
N PRO A 107 12.16 -0.26 -17.30
CA PRO A 107 11.30 -0.13 -16.12
C PRO A 107 10.53 1.20 -16.10
N TYR A 108 9.31 1.17 -15.54
CA TYR A 108 8.45 2.33 -15.39
C TYR A 108 8.35 2.75 -13.92
N TYR A 109 8.35 4.05 -13.64
CA TYR A 109 8.51 4.62 -12.30
C TYR A 109 7.35 5.54 -11.88
N GLY A 110 6.23 5.55 -12.61
CA GLY A 110 5.06 6.38 -12.28
C GLY A 110 4.31 5.91 -11.04
N SER A 111 4.94 6.03 -9.88
CA SER A 111 4.44 5.63 -8.56
C SER A 111 4.94 6.61 -7.49
N VAL A 112 4.04 7.10 -6.65
CA VAL A 112 4.37 7.98 -5.51
C VAL A 112 4.65 7.19 -4.23
N ASP A 113 4.09 5.99 -4.12
CA ASP A 113 4.08 5.20 -2.88
C ASP A 113 5.12 4.07 -2.84
N SER A 114 5.66 3.64 -3.99
CA SER A 114 6.65 2.54 -4.02
C SER A 114 7.95 2.89 -3.30
N THR A 115 8.43 4.13 -3.41
CA THR A 115 9.67 4.58 -2.74
C THR A 115 9.55 4.57 -1.22
N PRO A 116 8.54 5.20 -0.58
CA PRO A 116 8.39 5.09 0.87
C PRO A 116 8.10 3.65 1.33
N LEU A 117 7.33 2.85 0.58
CA LEU A 117 7.09 1.45 0.93
C LEU A 117 8.37 0.58 0.88
N PHE A 118 9.28 0.88 -0.04
CA PHE A 118 10.60 0.22 -0.11
C PHE A 118 11.45 0.50 1.14
N ILE A 119 11.49 1.76 1.59
CA ILE A 119 12.19 2.16 2.82
C ILE A 119 11.56 1.48 4.04
N TYR A 120 10.23 1.47 4.11
CA TYR A 120 9.51 0.82 5.21
C TYR A 120 9.78 -0.69 5.26
N LEU A 121 9.68 -1.39 4.12
CA LEU A 121 9.96 -2.83 4.06
C LEU A 121 11.41 -3.15 4.45
N TYR A 122 12.35 -2.28 4.11
CA TYR A 122 13.76 -2.44 4.48
C TYR A 122 13.96 -2.48 6.00
N GLY A 123 13.30 -1.58 6.74
CA GLY A 123 13.28 -1.59 8.20
C GLY A 123 12.70 -2.89 8.77
N LEU A 124 11.49 -3.25 8.31
CA LEU A 124 10.83 -4.47 8.74
C LEU A 124 11.65 -5.74 8.47
N TYR A 125 12.32 -5.84 7.33
CA TYR A 125 13.18 -6.98 7.03
C TYR A 125 14.41 -7.02 7.94
N TYR A 126 15.00 -5.86 8.23
CA TYR A 126 16.13 -5.79 9.14
C TYR A 126 15.74 -6.22 10.56
N GLU A 127 14.59 -5.79 11.09
CA GLU A 127 14.11 -6.23 12.41
C GLU A 127 14.02 -7.76 12.52
N LYS A 128 13.67 -8.45 11.42
CA LYS A 128 13.53 -9.91 11.38
C LYS A 128 14.85 -10.64 11.17
N SER A 129 15.71 -10.12 10.29
CA SER A 129 16.96 -10.77 9.90
C SER A 129 18.13 -10.45 10.82
N VAL A 130 18.16 -9.22 11.36
CA VAL A 130 19.27 -8.62 12.11
C VAL A 130 20.62 -8.74 11.35
N ASP A 131 20.56 -8.77 10.01
CA ASP A 131 21.71 -8.94 9.12
C ASP A 131 22.41 -7.59 8.91
N THR A 132 23.37 -7.27 9.79
CA THR A 132 24.08 -5.98 9.78
C THR A 132 24.97 -5.75 8.56
N GLU A 133 25.51 -6.82 7.96
CA GLU A 133 26.29 -6.70 6.71
C GLU A 133 25.38 -6.35 5.54
N TRP A 134 24.23 -7.03 5.45
CA TRP A 134 23.21 -6.72 4.45
C TRP A 134 22.64 -5.30 4.64
N LEU A 135 22.39 -4.90 5.90
CA LEU A 135 21.98 -3.53 6.24
C LEU A 135 22.98 -2.54 5.63
N ALA A 136 24.25 -2.61 6.04
CA ALA A 136 25.27 -1.69 5.55
C ALA A 136 25.42 -1.70 4.02
N LYS A 137 25.30 -2.87 3.38
CA LYS A 137 25.40 -3.02 1.92
C LYS A 137 24.32 -2.25 1.17
N TYR A 138 23.07 -2.34 1.60
CA TYR A 138 21.93 -1.74 0.88
C TYR A 138 21.51 -0.37 1.43
N TRP A 139 22.07 0.07 2.56
CA TRP A 139 21.81 1.40 3.14
C TRP A 139 21.96 2.57 2.15
N PRO A 140 22.95 2.61 1.23
CA PRO A 140 23.06 3.69 0.25
C PRO A 140 21.81 3.84 -0.64
N HIS A 141 21.10 2.74 -0.93
CA HIS A 141 19.85 2.78 -1.69
C HIS A 141 18.71 3.41 -0.88
N ILE A 142 18.69 3.18 0.43
CA ILE A 142 17.72 3.80 1.34
C ILE A 142 17.96 5.30 1.47
N VAL A 143 19.23 5.71 1.60
CA VAL A 143 19.60 7.13 1.58
C VAL A 143 19.16 7.79 0.27
N SER A 144 19.41 7.15 -0.88
CA SER A 144 18.96 7.68 -2.18
C SER A 144 17.43 7.76 -2.29
N ALA A 145 16.70 6.78 -1.76
CA ALA A 145 15.24 6.80 -1.72
C ALA A 145 14.69 7.93 -0.81
N LEU A 146 15.33 8.19 0.33
CA LEU A 146 15.00 9.32 1.20
C LEU A 146 15.29 10.66 0.52
N GLU A 147 16.41 10.76 -0.19
CA GLU A 147 16.74 11.93 -1.01
C GLU A 147 15.73 12.14 -2.14
N TRP A 148 15.18 11.06 -2.72
CA TRP A 148 14.08 11.18 -3.69
C TRP A 148 12.85 11.81 -3.03
N CYS A 149 12.40 11.30 -1.88
CA CYS A 149 11.25 11.84 -1.16
C CYS A 149 11.40 13.33 -0.82
N GLU A 150 12.63 13.80 -0.55
CA GLU A 150 12.88 15.20 -0.21
C GLU A 150 13.05 16.13 -1.43
N ASN A 151 13.62 15.64 -2.54
CA ASN A 151 14.01 16.51 -3.66
C ASN A 151 13.10 16.42 -4.89
N TYR A 152 12.40 15.30 -5.04
CA TYR A 152 11.52 15.02 -6.19
C TYR A 152 10.11 14.65 -5.76
N GLY A 153 9.95 14.11 -4.55
CA GLY A 153 8.65 13.75 -4.00
C GLY A 153 7.95 14.89 -3.25
N ASP A 154 8.65 15.95 -2.86
CA ASP A 154 8.13 17.13 -2.14
C ASP A 154 8.48 18.40 -2.94
N PHE A 155 7.66 18.73 -3.94
CA PHE A 155 7.91 19.80 -4.91
C PHE A 155 7.86 21.18 -4.28
N ASP A 156 6.97 21.39 -3.31
CA ASP A 156 6.74 22.70 -2.71
C ASP A 156 7.46 22.91 -1.36
N GLY A 157 8.04 21.83 -0.81
CA GLY A 157 8.88 21.85 0.39
C GLY A 157 8.10 21.82 1.69
N ASP A 158 6.80 21.49 1.68
CA ASP A 158 5.95 21.46 2.86
C ASP A 158 5.99 20.14 3.65
N ALA A 159 6.75 19.16 3.14
CA ALA A 159 6.93 17.81 3.65
C ALA A 159 5.93 16.75 3.21
N LEU A 160 4.91 17.08 2.43
CA LEU A 160 3.99 16.12 1.84
C LEU A 160 4.57 15.57 0.53
N LEU A 161 4.26 14.30 0.26
CA LEU A 161 4.59 13.68 -1.01
C LEU A 161 3.53 14.02 -2.06
N GLU A 162 3.96 14.57 -3.19
CA GLU A 162 3.09 14.82 -4.33
C GLU A 162 3.51 14.02 -5.58
N TYR A 163 2.57 13.91 -6.52
CA TYR A 163 2.88 13.45 -7.86
C TYR A 163 2.24 14.33 -8.93
N GLU A 164 2.91 14.37 -10.08
CA GLU A 164 2.40 14.91 -11.32
C GLU A 164 2.91 14.03 -12.45
N ARG A 165 1.99 13.51 -13.26
CA ARG A 165 2.32 12.67 -14.43
C ARG A 165 3.24 13.43 -15.39
N LYS A 166 4.42 12.86 -15.68
CA LYS A 166 5.40 13.44 -16.62
C LYS A 166 5.33 12.79 -18.01
N ASN A 167 4.92 11.53 -18.12
CA ASN A 167 4.65 10.85 -19.38
C ASN A 167 3.14 10.94 -19.70
N PRO A 168 2.70 11.66 -20.76
CA PRO A 168 1.29 11.73 -21.13
C PRO A 168 0.62 10.38 -21.42
N ALA A 169 1.39 9.36 -21.78
CA ALA A 169 0.93 7.98 -21.98
C ALA A 169 0.98 7.12 -20.70
N GLY A 170 1.68 7.61 -19.67
CA GLY A 170 1.82 7.01 -18.34
C GLY A 170 0.54 7.05 -17.50
N LEU A 171 0.66 6.51 -16.29
CA LEU A 171 -0.37 6.56 -15.26
C LEU A 171 -0.69 8.00 -14.87
N LEU A 172 -1.98 8.34 -14.93
CA LEU A 172 -2.50 9.63 -14.48
C LEU A 172 -2.58 9.68 -12.96
N HIS A 173 -3.06 8.61 -12.33
CA HIS A 173 -3.05 8.46 -10.88
C HIS A 173 -1.94 7.48 -10.50
N GLN A 174 -1.08 7.86 -9.55
CA GLN A 174 0.18 7.16 -9.25
C GLN A 174 0.26 6.60 -7.83
N GLY A 175 -0.85 6.59 -7.07
CA GLY A 175 -0.97 5.84 -5.82
C GLY A 175 -1.51 4.43 -6.06
N TRP A 176 -1.90 3.72 -5.00
CA TRP A 176 -2.42 2.35 -5.12
C TRP A 176 -3.74 2.22 -5.89
N LYS A 177 -4.52 3.33 -5.97
CA LYS A 177 -5.66 3.47 -6.87
C LYS A 177 -5.22 3.97 -8.26
N ASP A 178 -4.18 3.37 -8.81
CA ASP A 178 -3.55 3.86 -10.04
C ASP A 178 -4.41 3.61 -11.27
N SER A 179 -4.32 4.54 -12.23
CA SER A 179 -4.96 4.38 -13.52
C SER A 179 -4.42 5.35 -14.55
N ARG A 180 -4.50 4.96 -15.82
CA ARG A 180 -4.42 5.89 -16.96
C ARG A 180 -5.69 6.71 -17.14
N MET A 181 -6.83 6.19 -16.66
CA MET A 181 -8.13 6.85 -16.80
C MET A 181 -8.30 7.86 -15.67
N ASP A 182 -8.83 9.02 -16.01
CA ASP A 182 -9.21 10.06 -15.04
C ASP A 182 -10.50 9.69 -14.30
N HIS A 183 -10.39 8.68 -13.45
CA HIS A 183 -11.51 8.18 -12.66
C HIS A 183 -11.63 8.90 -11.32
N LEU A 184 -10.57 9.59 -10.87
CA LEU A 184 -10.62 10.40 -9.65
C LEU A 184 -10.94 11.86 -9.96
N GLY A 185 -10.65 12.41 -11.15
CA GLY A 185 -10.90 13.83 -11.44
C GLY A 185 -10.03 14.79 -10.63
N LEU A 186 -8.87 14.31 -10.15
CA LEU A 186 -7.92 15.10 -9.37
C LEU A 186 -6.97 15.84 -10.31
N LYS A 187 -6.79 17.14 -10.07
CA LYS A 187 -5.85 17.97 -10.82
C LYS A 187 -4.48 18.00 -10.12
N PRO A 188 -3.37 17.84 -10.86
CA PRO A 188 -2.04 17.86 -10.28
C PRO A 188 -1.60 19.26 -9.82
N PRO A 189 -0.58 19.35 -8.94
CA PRO A 189 0.02 18.22 -8.22
C PRO A 189 -0.99 17.58 -7.25
N VAL A 190 -0.85 16.28 -7.02
CA VAL A 190 -1.75 15.50 -6.15
C VAL A 190 -0.98 14.91 -4.99
N GLU A 191 -1.48 15.13 -3.78
CA GLU A 191 -1.02 14.54 -2.53
C GLU A 191 -2.05 13.51 -2.07
N LEU A 192 -1.66 12.24 -1.90
CA LEU A 192 -2.56 11.18 -1.45
C LEU A 192 -2.35 10.88 0.03
N ILE A 193 -3.44 10.79 0.79
CA ILE A 193 -3.36 10.67 2.26
C ILE A 193 -2.60 9.41 2.71
N GLU A 194 -2.81 8.27 2.04
CA GLU A 194 -2.13 7.03 2.40
C GLU A 194 -0.63 7.07 2.11
N ALA A 195 -0.21 7.76 1.05
CA ALA A 195 1.20 7.91 0.70
C ALA A 195 1.96 8.69 1.79
N GLN A 196 1.28 9.65 2.44
CA GLN A 196 1.83 10.38 3.57
C GLN A 196 2.03 9.48 4.79
N GLY A 197 1.07 8.59 5.06
CA GLY A 197 1.21 7.56 6.08
C GLY A 197 2.40 6.63 5.81
N TYR A 198 2.57 6.19 4.56
CA TYR A 198 3.71 5.35 4.17
C TYR A 198 5.04 6.08 4.34
N TYR A 199 5.10 7.35 3.96
CA TYR A 199 6.31 8.16 4.11
C TYR A 199 6.65 8.42 5.59
N TYR A 200 5.64 8.67 6.43
CA TYR A 200 5.86 8.79 7.86
C TYR A 200 6.46 7.50 8.43
N ALA A 201 5.86 6.34 8.13
CA ALA A 201 6.39 5.05 8.58
C ALA A 201 7.83 4.82 8.08
N ALA A 202 8.10 5.13 6.81
CA ALA A 202 9.44 5.04 6.22
C ALA A 202 10.48 5.91 6.95
N LEU A 203 10.14 7.15 7.29
CA LEU A 203 11.03 8.05 8.04
C LEU A 203 11.32 7.53 9.44
N ARG A 204 10.32 6.94 10.12
CA ARG A 204 10.48 6.34 11.45
C ARG A 204 11.45 5.17 11.40
N GLU A 205 11.22 4.20 10.51
CA GLU A 205 12.11 3.04 10.32
C GLU A 205 13.54 3.49 9.98
N ALA A 206 13.68 4.39 8.99
CA ALA A 206 15.00 4.85 8.57
C ALA A 206 15.74 5.62 9.66
N ALA A 207 15.04 6.36 10.53
CA ALA A 207 15.67 7.06 11.66
C ALA A 207 16.29 6.06 12.65
N GLU A 208 15.60 4.97 12.96
CA GLU A 208 16.11 3.92 13.85
C GLU A 208 17.32 3.22 13.24
N LEU A 209 17.26 2.86 11.96
CA LEU A 209 18.39 2.24 11.26
C LEU A 209 19.61 3.18 11.15
N ALA A 210 19.37 4.48 10.91
CA ALA A 210 20.44 5.47 10.89
C ALA A 210 21.17 5.55 12.24
N LEU A 211 20.44 5.46 13.36
CA LEU A 211 21.03 5.39 14.70
C LEU A 211 21.88 4.14 14.88
N MET A 212 21.39 2.97 14.44
CA MET A 212 22.12 1.71 14.51
C MET A 212 23.42 1.74 13.70
N LEU A 213 23.40 2.44 12.56
CA LEU A 213 24.57 2.72 11.72
C LEU A 213 25.45 3.87 12.26
N LYS A 214 25.16 4.37 13.46
CA LYS A 214 25.89 5.45 14.15
C LYS A 214 25.88 6.78 13.39
N ASN A 215 24.84 7.02 12.59
CA ASN A 215 24.60 8.28 11.91
C ASN A 215 23.54 9.11 12.64
N GLU A 216 23.91 9.63 13.81
CA GLU A 216 23.03 10.46 14.66
C GLU A 216 22.57 11.76 13.97
N PHE A 217 23.35 12.28 13.02
CA PHE A 217 22.95 13.47 12.28
C PHE A 217 21.73 13.17 11.39
N LEU A 218 21.80 12.08 10.63
CA LEU A 218 20.70 11.66 9.76
C LEU A 218 19.48 11.23 10.57
N GLU A 219 19.66 10.49 11.67
CA GLU A 219 18.55 10.13 12.58
C GLU A 219 17.77 11.38 13.04
N LYS A 220 18.46 12.40 13.56
CA LYS A 220 17.82 13.65 13.99
C LYS A 220 17.10 14.36 12.84
N LYS A 221 17.71 14.38 11.65
CA LYS A 221 17.09 14.98 10.45
C LYS A 221 15.79 14.26 10.09
N LEU A 222 15.81 12.93 10.05
CA LEU A 222 14.66 12.09 9.72
C LEU A 222 13.54 12.23 10.77
N ASN A 223 13.88 12.26 12.06
CA ASN A 223 12.90 12.51 13.12
C ASN A 223 12.27 13.90 13.04
N ALA A 224 13.05 14.93 12.72
CA ALA A 224 12.52 16.28 12.51
C ALA A 224 11.59 16.35 11.29
N ARG A 225 11.95 15.64 10.19
CA ARG A 225 11.11 15.54 8.99
C ARG A 225 9.81 14.78 9.26
N ALA A 226 9.85 13.66 9.97
CA ALA A 226 8.66 12.89 10.35
C ALA A 226 7.69 13.74 11.19
N LYS A 227 8.23 14.54 12.12
CA LYS A 227 7.43 15.49 12.90
C LYS A 227 6.75 16.53 12.00
N LYS A 228 7.48 17.16 11.08
CA LYS A 228 6.92 18.14 10.13
C LYS A 228 5.83 17.52 9.25
N LEU A 229 6.08 16.32 8.72
CA LEU A 229 5.11 15.57 7.92
C LEU A 229 3.83 15.30 8.71
N LYS A 230 3.94 14.85 9.96
CA LYS A 230 2.77 14.66 10.84
C LYS A 230 2.00 15.97 11.01
N GLU A 231 2.69 17.06 11.34
CA GLU A 231 2.08 18.39 11.48
C GLU A 231 1.37 18.82 10.19
N ALA A 232 1.97 18.60 9.02
CA ALA A 232 1.39 18.91 7.71
C ALA A 232 0.14 18.05 7.41
N VAL A 233 0.19 16.74 7.65
CA VAL A 233 -0.95 15.83 7.47
C VAL A 233 -2.14 16.27 8.33
N ILE A 234 -1.91 16.56 9.61
CA ILE A 234 -2.99 17.01 10.50
C ILE A 234 -3.51 18.39 10.09
N LYS A 235 -2.64 19.28 9.63
CA LYS A 235 -3.04 20.64 9.25
C LYS A 235 -3.82 20.71 7.93
N GLU A 236 -3.35 20.01 6.91
CA GLU A 236 -3.83 20.19 5.53
C GLU A 236 -4.92 19.17 5.17
N PHE A 237 -4.85 17.92 5.67
CA PHE A 237 -5.83 16.88 5.32
C PHE A 237 -7.01 16.76 6.30
N TRP A 238 -6.87 17.18 7.56
CA TRP A 238 -7.97 17.07 8.52
C TRP A 238 -9.05 18.12 8.25
N LEU A 239 -10.29 17.67 8.05
CA LEU A 239 -11.45 18.52 7.83
C LEU A 239 -12.31 18.55 9.11
N PRO A 240 -12.08 19.48 10.05
CA PRO A 240 -12.69 19.45 11.38
C PRO A 240 -14.22 19.53 11.33
N GLU A 241 -14.78 20.34 10.43
CA GLU A 241 -16.23 20.49 10.25
C GLU A 241 -16.93 19.21 9.77
N LYS A 242 -16.16 18.28 9.17
CA LYS A 242 -16.65 17.01 8.64
C LYS A 242 -16.22 15.82 9.46
N ASN A 243 -15.32 16.03 10.43
CA ASN A 243 -14.72 14.99 11.26
C ASN A 243 -14.14 13.83 10.41
N LEU A 244 -13.40 14.18 9.35
CA LEU A 244 -12.77 13.22 8.42
C LEU A 244 -11.48 13.78 7.84
N PHE A 245 -10.60 12.89 7.36
CA PHE A 245 -9.47 13.28 6.52
C PHE A 245 -9.88 13.31 5.06
N ALA A 246 -9.43 14.34 4.33
CA ALA A 246 -9.51 14.38 2.88
C ALA A 246 -8.83 13.13 2.27
N PHE A 247 -9.38 12.64 1.17
CA PHE A 247 -8.80 11.53 0.40
C PHE A 247 -7.48 11.96 -0.26
N ALA A 248 -7.45 13.17 -0.80
CA ALA A 248 -6.33 13.75 -1.50
C ALA A 248 -6.34 15.27 -1.32
N LEU A 249 -5.19 15.90 -1.50
CA LEU A 249 -5.11 17.32 -1.84
C LEU A 249 -4.71 17.42 -3.32
N SER A 250 -5.35 18.35 -4.04
CA SER A 250 -5.13 18.57 -5.46
C SER A 250 -4.68 20.01 -5.72
N GLU A 251 -4.63 20.47 -6.98
CA GLU A 251 -4.28 21.85 -7.39
C GLU A 251 -4.62 22.91 -6.31
N SER A 252 -3.60 23.64 -5.85
CA SER A 252 -3.72 24.66 -4.77
C SER A 252 -4.18 24.12 -3.41
N LYS A 253 -3.80 22.87 -3.07
CA LYS A 253 -4.17 22.14 -1.84
C LYS A 253 -5.68 22.02 -1.64
N PHE A 254 -6.43 21.94 -2.75
CA PHE A 254 -7.86 21.79 -2.66
C PHE A 254 -8.20 20.37 -2.14
N PRO A 255 -8.90 20.26 -1.00
CA PRO A 255 -9.16 18.96 -0.39
C PRO A 255 -10.26 18.21 -1.13
N ASP A 256 -9.99 16.95 -1.45
CA ASP A 256 -11.01 16.02 -1.92
C ASP A 256 -11.70 15.35 -0.74
N GLU A 257 -12.95 15.73 -0.51
CA GLU A 257 -13.72 15.34 0.67
C GLU A 257 -14.48 14.02 0.49
N ARG A 258 -14.30 13.31 -0.64
CA ARG A 258 -14.99 12.03 -0.88
C ARG A 258 -14.55 11.01 0.16
N VAL A 259 -15.52 10.27 0.66
CA VAL A 259 -15.21 9.26 1.67
C VAL A 259 -14.66 8.01 0.99
N SER A 260 -13.46 7.63 1.39
CA SER A 260 -12.74 6.45 0.90
C SER A 260 -12.11 5.66 2.04
N SER A 261 -11.53 4.50 1.72
CA SER A 261 -10.78 3.67 2.65
C SER A 261 -9.39 4.23 2.98
N ASN A 262 -8.82 5.08 2.12
CA ASN A 262 -7.44 5.56 2.17
C ASN A 262 -7.02 6.16 3.53
N PRO A 263 -7.82 7.00 4.22
CA PRO A 263 -7.46 7.47 5.56
C PRO A 263 -7.23 6.35 6.58
N GLY A 264 -7.83 5.18 6.37
CA GLY A 264 -7.60 4.00 7.20
C GLY A 264 -6.15 3.50 7.17
N HIS A 265 -5.38 3.81 6.12
CA HIS A 265 -3.97 3.47 6.03
C HIS A 265 -3.10 4.33 6.96
N LEU A 266 -3.59 5.49 7.43
CA LEU A 266 -2.87 6.27 8.45
C LEU A 266 -2.73 5.48 9.76
N LEU A 267 -3.67 4.57 10.03
CA LEU A 267 -3.75 3.86 11.31
C LEU A 267 -2.53 2.96 11.59
N PHE A 268 -1.91 2.35 10.58
CA PHE A 268 -0.72 1.53 10.84
C PHE A 268 0.53 2.39 10.99
N SER A 269 0.61 3.50 10.25
CA SER A 269 1.83 4.31 10.11
C SER A 269 2.32 4.94 11.42
N GLY A 270 1.42 5.24 12.36
CA GLY A 270 1.74 6.02 13.57
C GLY A 270 1.71 7.54 13.38
N VAL A 271 1.34 8.03 12.19
CA VAL A 271 1.22 9.49 11.96
C VAL A 271 0.13 10.11 12.84
N LEU A 272 -0.84 9.31 13.29
CA LEU A 272 -1.91 9.73 14.19
C LEU A 272 -1.63 9.45 15.68
N ASP A 273 -0.40 9.05 16.05
CA ASP A 273 -0.06 8.88 17.46
C ASP A 273 -0.37 10.18 18.23
N ASP A 274 -0.88 10.12 19.45
CA ASP A 274 -1.35 11.28 20.22
C ASP A 274 -2.57 12.05 19.66
N GLU A 275 -3.22 11.55 18.59
CA GLU A 275 -4.42 12.15 17.97
C GLU A 275 -5.65 11.24 18.14
N ASP A 276 -5.96 10.86 19.39
CA ASP A 276 -7.01 9.88 19.75
C ASP A 276 -8.39 10.19 19.14
N ASP A 277 -8.74 11.49 19.05
CA ASP A 277 -10.01 11.96 18.46
C ASP A 277 -10.08 11.62 16.96
N LYS A 278 -8.98 11.84 16.23
CA LYS A 278 -8.85 11.59 14.79
C LYS A 278 -8.73 10.10 14.50
N ILE A 279 -8.01 9.34 15.33
CA ILE A 279 -7.99 7.86 15.26
C ILE A 279 -9.43 7.36 15.37
N LYS A 280 -10.16 7.80 16.40
CA LYS A 280 -11.55 7.39 16.60
C LYS A 280 -12.44 7.77 15.41
N ALA A 281 -12.27 8.98 14.87
CA ALA A 281 -13.04 9.44 13.72
C ALA A 281 -12.81 8.58 12.47
N VAL A 282 -11.56 8.22 12.17
CA VAL A 282 -11.23 7.30 11.06
C VAL A 282 -11.88 5.94 11.28
N VAL A 283 -11.73 5.35 12.47
CA VAL A 283 -12.33 4.05 12.79
C VAL A 283 -13.85 4.10 12.65
N ASP A 284 -14.51 5.05 13.31
CA ASP A 284 -15.98 5.19 13.25
C ASP A 284 -16.48 5.35 11.81
N ARG A 285 -15.74 6.09 10.97
CA ARG A 285 -16.11 6.34 9.58
C ARG A 285 -16.03 5.09 8.71
N LEU A 286 -14.97 4.29 8.85
CA LEU A 286 -14.76 3.04 8.12
C LEU A 286 -15.85 2.00 8.41
N PHE A 287 -16.42 2.02 9.62
CA PHE A 287 -17.47 1.10 10.05
C PHE A 287 -18.91 1.60 9.85
N GLN A 288 -19.11 2.76 9.22
CA GLN A 288 -20.45 3.21 8.82
C GLN A 288 -21.03 2.33 7.71
N LYS A 289 -22.36 2.27 7.64
CA LYS A 289 -23.12 1.38 6.73
C LYS A 289 -22.83 1.57 5.24
N ASP A 290 -22.34 2.73 4.84
CA ASP A 290 -22.03 3.08 3.46
C ASP A 290 -20.59 2.71 3.05
N MET A 291 -19.74 2.36 4.02
CA MET A 291 -18.37 1.86 3.81
C MET A 291 -18.25 0.38 4.16
N TRP A 292 -18.84 -0.03 5.29
CA TRP A 292 -18.73 -1.37 5.83
C TRP A 292 -19.75 -2.34 5.25
N THR A 293 -19.28 -3.52 4.85
CA THR A 293 -20.11 -4.64 4.41
C THR A 293 -19.79 -5.92 5.21
N PRO A 294 -20.64 -6.97 5.16
CA PRO A 294 -20.32 -8.27 5.75
C PRO A 294 -19.03 -8.91 5.20
N TYR A 295 -18.50 -8.43 4.08
CA TYR A 295 -17.32 -8.97 3.39
C TYR A 295 -16.13 -8.00 3.39
N GLY A 296 -16.20 -6.86 4.08
CA GLY A 296 -15.08 -5.92 4.20
C GLY A 296 -15.50 -4.46 4.00
N ILE A 297 -14.51 -3.59 4.08
CA ILE A 297 -14.58 -2.14 3.88
C ILE A 297 -14.45 -1.85 2.38
N ARG A 298 -15.37 -1.05 1.84
CA ARG A 298 -15.34 -0.56 0.46
C ARG A 298 -14.24 0.47 0.27
N THR A 299 -13.73 0.55 -0.95
CA THR A 299 -12.78 1.58 -1.37
C THR A 299 -13.37 2.99 -1.40
N HIS A 300 -14.68 3.09 -1.52
CA HIS A 300 -15.45 4.30 -1.75
C HIS A 300 -16.85 4.15 -1.14
N ALA A 301 -17.33 5.19 -0.46
CA ALA A 301 -18.62 5.12 0.23
C ALA A 301 -19.80 5.11 -0.75
N GLU A 302 -20.86 4.38 -0.41
CA GLU A 302 -22.15 4.39 -1.13
C GLU A 302 -22.80 5.79 -1.19
N SER A 303 -22.41 6.69 -0.29
CA SER A 303 -22.88 8.07 -0.24
C SER A 303 -22.21 9.00 -1.26
N ASN A 304 -21.11 8.57 -1.89
CA ASN A 304 -20.45 9.37 -2.92
C ASN A 304 -21.24 9.30 -4.25
N PRO A 305 -21.39 10.40 -5.01
CA PRO A 305 -22.19 10.44 -6.24
C PRO A 305 -21.71 9.49 -7.35
N ASP A 306 -20.42 9.20 -7.38
CA ASP A 306 -19.72 8.35 -8.35
C ASP A 306 -19.52 6.90 -7.86
N PHE A 307 -20.20 6.52 -6.77
CA PHE A 307 -20.14 5.17 -6.24
C PHE A 307 -20.62 4.13 -7.26
N ASN A 308 -19.80 3.09 -7.43
CA ASN A 308 -20.16 1.91 -8.20
C ASN A 308 -19.51 0.68 -7.53
N PRO A 309 -20.30 -0.28 -7.01
CA PRO A 309 -19.76 -1.44 -6.30
C PRO A 309 -18.92 -2.36 -7.20
N MET A 310 -19.14 -2.31 -8.52
CA MET A 310 -18.39 -3.06 -9.52
C MET A 310 -17.18 -2.29 -10.07
N SER A 311 -16.99 -1.03 -9.67
CA SER A 311 -15.84 -0.22 -10.10
C SER A 311 -14.56 -0.75 -9.48
N TYR A 312 -13.47 -0.65 -10.24
CA TYR A 312 -12.15 -1.10 -9.79
C TYR A 312 -11.69 -0.35 -8.52
N HIS A 313 -11.88 0.97 -8.43
CA HIS A 313 -11.46 1.77 -7.26
C HIS A 313 -12.56 2.60 -6.58
N LEU A 314 -13.78 2.63 -7.14
CA LEU A 314 -14.88 3.50 -6.68
C LEU A 314 -16.04 2.73 -6.01
N GLY A 315 -15.74 1.65 -5.27
CA GLY A 315 -16.77 0.98 -4.46
C GLY A 315 -16.58 -0.52 -4.22
N SER A 316 -15.69 -1.16 -4.95
CA SER A 316 -15.26 -2.54 -4.70
C SER A 316 -14.52 -2.67 -3.37
N ILE A 317 -14.28 -3.90 -2.95
CA ILE A 317 -13.55 -4.28 -1.73
C ILE A 317 -12.24 -4.94 -2.15
N TRP A 318 -11.13 -4.43 -1.60
CA TRP A 318 -9.79 -4.96 -1.84
C TRP A 318 -9.25 -5.62 -0.58
N PRO A 319 -8.84 -6.90 -0.64
CA PRO A 319 -8.32 -7.60 0.54
C PRO A 319 -7.05 -6.96 1.13
N HIS A 320 -6.16 -6.41 0.30
CA HIS A 320 -4.92 -5.78 0.79
C HIS A 320 -5.20 -4.48 1.57
N ASP A 321 -6.09 -3.62 1.05
CA ASP A 321 -6.56 -2.38 1.69
C ASP A 321 -7.17 -2.68 3.07
N ASN A 322 -8.08 -3.65 3.11
CA ASN A 322 -8.68 -4.12 4.35
C ASN A 322 -7.64 -4.67 5.34
N TRP A 323 -6.62 -5.37 4.84
CA TRP A 323 -5.54 -5.88 5.69
C TRP A 323 -4.69 -4.74 6.28
N ILE A 324 -4.29 -3.74 5.50
CA ILE A 324 -3.52 -2.58 5.99
C ILE A 324 -4.32 -1.85 7.08
N ILE A 325 -5.60 -1.59 6.83
CA ILE A 325 -6.50 -0.97 7.82
C ILE A 325 -6.55 -1.82 9.10
N ALA A 326 -6.69 -3.14 8.97
CA ALA A 326 -6.74 -4.03 10.12
C ALA A 326 -5.45 -3.99 10.95
N GLN A 327 -4.27 -3.93 10.32
CA GLN A 327 -3.00 -3.78 11.06
C GLN A 327 -2.98 -2.49 11.89
N GLY A 328 -3.50 -1.39 11.34
CA GLY A 328 -3.65 -0.14 12.08
C GLY A 328 -4.68 -0.21 13.22
N LEU A 329 -5.82 -0.87 13.01
CA LEU A 329 -6.81 -1.13 14.06
C LEU A 329 -6.18 -1.92 15.22
N LYS A 330 -5.38 -2.94 14.90
CA LYS A 330 -4.65 -3.74 15.88
C LYS A 330 -3.64 -2.90 16.66
N LYS A 331 -2.87 -2.05 15.98
CA LYS A 331 -1.88 -1.14 16.60
C LYS A 331 -2.51 -0.25 17.67
N TYR A 332 -3.69 0.34 17.39
CA TYR A 332 -4.39 1.21 18.33
C TYR A 332 -5.37 0.48 19.29
N GLY A 333 -5.32 -0.85 19.37
CA GLY A 333 -6.12 -1.61 20.33
C GLY A 333 -7.60 -1.83 19.97
N TYR A 334 -8.02 -1.50 18.73
CA TYR A 334 -9.34 -1.80 18.18
C TYR A 334 -9.47 -3.28 17.78
N VAL A 335 -9.25 -4.17 18.76
CA VAL A 335 -9.17 -5.63 18.56
C VAL A 335 -10.48 -6.22 18.04
N ARG A 336 -11.64 -5.63 18.41
CA ARG A 336 -12.95 -6.09 17.94
C ARG A 336 -13.10 -5.82 16.45
N GLU A 337 -12.74 -4.61 16.02
CA GLU A 337 -12.79 -4.13 14.65
C GLU A 337 -11.80 -4.90 13.77
N TYR A 338 -10.56 -5.10 14.24
CA TYR A 338 -9.57 -5.98 13.58
C TYR A 338 -10.15 -7.39 13.33
N LYS A 339 -10.72 -8.02 14.36
CA LYS A 339 -11.34 -9.36 14.22
C LYS A 339 -12.50 -9.35 13.24
N LYS A 340 -13.26 -8.25 13.18
CA LYS A 340 -14.39 -8.09 12.26
C LYS A 340 -13.93 -8.06 10.82
N VAL A 341 -12.88 -7.28 10.49
CA VAL A 341 -12.28 -7.23 9.15
C VAL A 341 -11.71 -8.60 8.75
N LYS A 342 -10.92 -9.21 9.65
CA LYS A 342 -10.35 -10.56 9.43
C LYS A 342 -11.42 -11.59 9.11
N MET A 343 -12.51 -11.64 9.87
CA MET A 343 -13.62 -12.57 9.62
C MET A 343 -14.35 -12.26 8.32
N ALA A 344 -14.54 -10.97 7.99
CA ALA A 344 -15.22 -10.58 6.75
C ALA A 344 -14.48 -11.07 5.49
N LEU A 345 -13.14 -10.99 5.47
CA LEU A 345 -12.35 -11.52 4.34
C LEU A 345 -12.35 -13.06 4.28
N LEU A 346 -12.38 -13.74 5.44
CA LEU A 346 -12.54 -15.20 5.48
C LEU A 346 -13.92 -15.63 4.96
N ASP A 347 -14.97 -14.88 5.31
CA ASP A 347 -16.33 -15.12 4.81
C ASP A 347 -16.41 -14.83 3.31
N ALA A 348 -15.69 -13.83 2.80
CA ALA A 348 -15.56 -13.56 1.37
C ALA A 348 -14.91 -14.73 0.62
N TYR A 349 -13.80 -15.27 1.13
CA TYR A 349 -13.16 -16.46 0.58
C TYR A 349 -14.13 -17.65 0.55
N GLN A 350 -14.87 -17.89 1.63
CA GLN A 350 -15.82 -19.00 1.71
C GLN A 350 -16.96 -18.86 0.70
N ALA A 351 -17.43 -17.64 0.46
CA ALA A 351 -18.54 -17.39 -0.45
C ALA A 351 -18.11 -17.48 -1.93
N ILE A 352 -16.90 -17.03 -2.27
CA ILE A 352 -16.39 -17.02 -3.66
C ILE A 352 -15.70 -18.35 -4.02
N GLY A 353 -15.07 -19.02 -3.04
CA GLY A 353 -14.21 -20.19 -3.21
C GLY A 353 -12.72 -19.86 -3.43
N GLU A 354 -12.37 -18.58 -3.47
CA GLU A 354 -11.02 -18.04 -3.67
C GLU A 354 -10.97 -16.60 -3.09
N ILE A 355 -9.78 -16.00 -3.03
CA ILE A 355 -9.63 -14.56 -2.70
C ILE A 355 -9.06 -13.81 -3.91
N PRO A 356 -9.93 -13.18 -4.73
CA PRO A 356 -9.46 -12.42 -5.89
C PRO A 356 -8.85 -11.09 -5.46
N GLU A 357 -8.22 -10.40 -6.42
CA GLU A 357 -7.69 -9.05 -6.28
C GLU A 357 -8.70 -8.06 -5.66
N LEU A 358 -9.94 -8.12 -6.12
CA LEU A 358 -11.07 -7.33 -5.64
C LEU A 358 -12.40 -8.05 -5.91
N TYR A 359 -13.43 -7.67 -5.16
CA TYR A 359 -14.80 -8.13 -5.38
C TYR A 359 -15.82 -7.05 -5.01
N ALA A 360 -17.06 -7.25 -5.43
CA ALA A 360 -18.15 -6.33 -5.15
C ALA A 360 -19.08 -6.89 -4.06
N VAL A 361 -19.78 -5.99 -3.39
CA VAL A 361 -20.94 -6.34 -2.56
C VAL A 361 -22.12 -5.48 -3.01
N ILE A 362 -23.21 -6.13 -3.43
CA ILE A 362 -24.43 -5.51 -3.95
C ILE A 362 -25.59 -6.07 -3.13
N GLU A 363 -26.33 -5.19 -2.44
CA GLU A 363 -27.46 -5.59 -1.59
C GLU A 363 -27.10 -6.69 -0.57
N GLY A 364 -25.88 -6.63 -0.03
CA GLY A 364 -25.36 -7.61 0.93
C GLY A 364 -24.93 -8.96 0.32
N LYS A 365 -25.00 -9.12 -1.00
CA LYS A 365 -24.49 -10.29 -1.72
C LYS A 365 -23.13 -9.99 -2.34
N ILE A 366 -22.22 -10.95 -2.24
CA ILE A 366 -20.89 -10.87 -2.84
C ILE A 366 -20.95 -11.22 -4.32
N GLU A 367 -20.24 -10.46 -5.14
CA GLU A 367 -20.19 -10.64 -6.59
C GLU A 367 -18.73 -10.61 -7.08
N LYS A 368 -18.38 -11.51 -8.01
CA LYS A 368 -17.06 -11.51 -8.63
C LYS A 368 -16.95 -10.37 -9.63
N ILE A 369 -15.81 -9.70 -9.66
CA ILE A 369 -15.49 -8.71 -10.69
C ILE A 369 -14.66 -9.42 -11.79
N PRO A 370 -15.13 -9.53 -13.04
CA PRO A 370 -14.47 -10.34 -14.07
C PRO A 370 -13.02 -9.97 -14.40
N VAL A 371 -12.64 -8.71 -14.20
CA VAL A 371 -11.29 -8.21 -14.51
C VAL A 371 -10.27 -8.50 -13.41
N ALA A 372 -10.72 -8.95 -12.24
CA ALA A 372 -9.89 -9.18 -11.06
C ALA A 372 -8.95 -10.37 -11.28
N CYS A 373 -7.68 -10.20 -10.92
CA CYS A 373 -6.73 -11.32 -10.90
C CYS A 373 -7.07 -12.34 -9.80
N SER A 374 -6.86 -13.62 -10.10
CA SER A 374 -6.90 -14.72 -9.15
C SER A 374 -5.99 -15.85 -9.67
N PRO A 375 -4.84 -16.12 -9.03
CA PRO A 375 -4.37 -15.53 -7.79
C PRO A 375 -3.85 -14.09 -7.95
N GLN A 376 -4.03 -13.28 -6.90
CA GLN A 376 -3.39 -11.98 -6.71
C GLN A 376 -2.55 -12.00 -5.42
N ALA A 377 -1.32 -11.47 -5.50
CA ALA A 377 -0.30 -11.56 -4.45
C ALA A 377 -0.75 -10.90 -3.16
N TRP A 378 -1.03 -9.59 -3.18
CA TRP A 378 -1.42 -8.83 -1.98
C TRP A 378 -2.79 -9.19 -1.41
N ALA A 379 -3.60 -9.98 -2.14
CA ALA A 379 -4.86 -10.52 -1.67
C ALA A 379 -4.68 -11.87 -0.96
N SER A 380 -3.86 -12.75 -1.57
CA SER A 380 -3.49 -14.03 -0.96
C SER A 380 -2.61 -13.81 0.28
N GLY A 381 -1.65 -12.89 0.23
CA GLY A 381 -0.78 -12.52 1.34
C GLY A 381 -1.56 -11.94 2.51
N ALA A 382 -2.52 -11.04 2.27
CA ALA A 382 -3.41 -10.49 3.30
C ALA A 382 -4.13 -11.60 4.09
N LEU A 383 -4.78 -12.53 3.39
CA LEU A 383 -5.55 -13.59 4.04
C LEU A 383 -4.63 -14.63 4.72
N LEU A 384 -3.49 -14.93 4.11
CA LEU A 384 -2.50 -15.85 4.68
C LEU A 384 -1.92 -15.27 5.97
N ASN A 385 -1.56 -13.98 5.99
CA ASN A 385 -1.09 -13.28 7.18
C ASN A 385 -2.12 -13.36 8.31
N PHE A 386 -3.39 -13.05 8.04
CA PHE A 386 -4.45 -13.20 9.04
C PHE A 386 -4.56 -14.62 9.59
N ILE A 387 -4.37 -15.65 8.76
CA ILE A 387 -4.45 -17.05 9.23
C ILE A 387 -3.24 -17.43 10.09
N LEU A 388 -2.06 -16.91 9.77
CA LEU A 388 -0.82 -17.21 10.49
C LEU A 388 -0.69 -16.42 11.81
N GLU A 389 -1.27 -15.21 11.88
CA GLU A 389 -1.35 -14.45 13.13
C GLU A 389 -2.16 -15.20 14.19
N LYS A 390 -1.49 -15.53 15.29
CA LYS A 390 -2.04 -16.26 16.44
C LYS A 390 -2.91 -15.39 17.34
#